data_AF-A0A962TUI8-F1
#
_entry.id   AF-A0A962TUI8-F1
#
_cell.length_a   1.000
_cell.length_b   1.000
_cell.length_c   1.000
_cell.angle_alpha   90.00
_cell.angle_beta   90.00
_cell.angle_gamma   90.00
#
_symmetry.space_group_name_H-M   'P 1'
#
loop_
_entity.id
_entity.type
_entity.pdbx_description
1 polymer ?
#
loop_
_entity_poly.entity_id
_entity_poly.type
_entity_poly.pdbx_seq_one_letter_code
_entity_poly.pdbx_strand_id
1 'polypeptide(L)'
;SVDKLPEIAEELTPHYGADCPAAVLHRVSWPDQDGVAGTLADIAGKVKAKGFTRTALILVGRVIQPEGFPASYLYSAEHAEWYRREIMPDASIPE
;
A
#
# COMPACT_ATOMS: atom_id res chain seq x y z
N SER A 1 5.80 -14.91 -1.64
CA SER A 1 5.16 -15.35 -0.38
C SER A 1 5.79 -14.59 0.76
N VAL A 2 5.09 -14.44 1.90
CA VAL A 2 5.63 -13.81 3.12
C VAL A 2 6.93 -14.48 3.59
N ASP A 3 7.07 -15.78 3.31
CA ASP A 3 8.27 -16.56 3.64
C ASP A 3 9.56 -16.01 2.98
N LYS A 4 9.42 -15.32 1.84
CA LYS A 4 10.54 -14.70 1.11
C LYS A 4 10.84 -13.27 1.56
N LEU A 5 10.12 -12.75 2.56
CA LEU A 5 10.32 -11.38 3.03
C LEU A 5 11.77 -11.08 3.46
N PRO A 6 12.53 -12.01 4.08
CA PRO A 6 13.95 -11.78 4.36
C PRO A 6 14.79 -11.57 3.09
N GLU A 7 14.66 -12.46 2.09
CA GLU A 7 15.36 -12.32 0.80
C GLU A 7 15.00 -11.01 0.09
N ILE A 8 13.71 -10.66 0.06
CA ILE A 8 13.23 -9.41 -0.54
C ILE A 8 13.83 -8.19 0.18
N ALA A 9 13.89 -8.22 1.52
CA ALA A 9 14.46 -7.12 2.28
C ALA A 9 15.96 -6.96 2.01
N GLU A 10 16.71 -8.06 1.93
CA GLU A 10 18.12 -8.06 1.58
C GLU A 10 18.37 -7.55 0.16
N GLU A 11 17.57 -7.98 -0.82
CA GLU A 11 17.68 -7.55 -2.22
C GLU A 11 17.35 -6.06 -2.40
N LEU A 12 16.37 -5.53 -1.67
CA LEU A 12 15.96 -4.13 -1.79
C LEU A 12 16.81 -3.17 -0.97
N THR A 13 17.45 -3.63 0.10
CA THR A 13 18.25 -2.77 1.01
C THR A 13 19.36 -1.97 0.29
N PRO A 14 20.15 -2.55 -0.65
CA PRO A 14 21.14 -1.79 -1.42
C PRO A 14 20.58 -0.64 -2.26
N HIS A 15 19.30 -0.71 -2.64
CA HIS A 15 18.65 0.26 -3.53
C HIS A 15 17.86 1.33 -2.78
N TYR A 16 17.27 0.97 -1.63
CA TYR A 16 16.34 1.84 -0.89
C TYR A 16 16.85 2.26 0.49
N GLY A 17 17.87 1.58 1.02
CA GLY A 17 18.38 1.78 2.38
C GLY A 17 17.64 0.93 3.41
N ALA A 18 18.36 0.52 4.46
CA ALA A 18 17.80 -0.31 5.54
C ALA A 18 16.68 0.41 6.32
N ASP A 19 16.70 1.74 6.33
CA ASP A 19 15.70 2.61 6.95
C ASP A 19 14.47 2.85 6.05
N CYS A 20 14.45 2.31 4.82
CA CYS A 20 13.32 2.46 3.92
C CYS A 20 12.05 1.87 4.55
N PRO A 21 10.95 2.65 4.63
CA PRO A 21 9.69 2.16 5.15
C PRO A 21 9.14 0.98 4.37
N ALA A 22 8.58 0.02 5.09
CA ALA A 22 7.90 -1.14 4.55
C ALA A 22 6.65 -1.46 5.38
N ALA A 23 5.62 -1.99 4.72
CA ALA A 23 4.41 -2.46 5.36
C ALA A 23 3.98 -3.80 4.77
N VAL A 24 3.49 -4.69 5.62
CA VAL A 24 2.93 -5.98 5.22
C VAL A 24 1.52 -6.07 5.74
N LEU A 25 0.57 -6.26 4.82
CA LEU A 25 -0.86 -6.25 5.09
C LEU A 25 -1.45 -7.63 4.78
N HIS A 26 -2.08 -8.27 5.76
CA HIS A 26 -2.67 -9.60 5.69
C HIS A 26 -4.18 -9.51 5.43
N ARG A 27 -4.66 -10.25 4.41
CA ARG A 27 -6.09 -10.34 4.02
C ARG A 27 -6.81 -8.97 3.96
N VAL A 28 -6.17 -7.99 3.33
CA VAL A 28 -6.76 -6.66 3.09
C VAL A 28 -8.16 -6.81 2.48
N SER A 29 -9.12 -6.02 2.96
CA SER A 29 -10.56 -6.04 2.65
C SER A 29 -11.41 -7.10 3.36
N TRP A 30 -10.80 -7.98 4.17
CA TRP A 30 -11.54 -8.97 4.95
C TRP A 30 -11.83 -8.43 6.35
N PRO A 31 -12.86 -8.95 7.07
CA PRO A 31 -13.19 -8.50 8.42
C PRO A 31 -12.04 -8.65 9.42
N ASP A 32 -11.16 -9.61 9.17
CA ASP A 32 -10.01 -10.00 9.98
C ASP A 32 -8.69 -9.68 9.28
N GLN A 33 -8.70 -8.58 8.52
CA GLN A 33 -7.49 -7.93 8.02
C GLN A 33 -6.59 -7.53 9.18
N ASP A 34 -5.28 -7.63 8.96
CA ASP A 34 -4.27 -7.14 9.90
C ASP A 34 -3.08 -6.59 9.11
N GLY A 35 -2.21 -5.82 9.75
CA GLY A 35 -1.02 -5.27 9.10
C GLY A 35 0.08 -4.91 10.07
N VAL A 36 1.29 -4.79 9.55
CA VAL A 36 2.43 -4.31 10.32
C VAL A 36 3.31 -3.40 9.46
N ALA A 37 3.79 -2.32 10.06
CA ALA A 37 4.69 -1.36 9.44
C ALA A 37 6.06 -1.35 10.14
N GLY A 38 7.08 -1.00 9.39
CA GLY A 38 8.46 -0.97 9.84
C GLY A 38 9.38 -0.47 8.75
N THR A 39 10.61 -0.96 8.78
CA THR A 39 11.65 -0.66 7.80
C THR A 39 12.16 -1.96 7.18
N LEU A 40 12.91 -1.88 6.08
CA LEU A 40 13.56 -3.06 5.52
C LEU A 40 14.44 -3.80 6.54
N ALA A 41 15.00 -3.09 7.53
CA ALA A 41 15.78 -3.69 8.61
C ALA A 41 14.99 -4.59 9.58
N ASP A 42 13.71 -4.30 9.83
CA ASP A 42 12.95 -4.93 10.93
C ASP A 42 11.64 -5.63 10.52
N ILE A 43 11.17 -5.40 9.28
CA ILE A 43 9.85 -5.85 8.84
C ILE A 43 9.71 -7.37 8.84
N ALA A 44 10.77 -8.10 8.50
CA ALA A 44 10.76 -9.56 8.50
C ALA A 44 10.52 -10.14 9.91
N GLY A 45 11.18 -9.57 10.93
CA GLY A 45 10.99 -9.98 12.33
C GLY A 45 9.57 -9.66 12.83
N LYS A 46 9.08 -8.47 12.50
CA LYS A 46 7.72 -8.01 12.85
C LYS A 46 6.64 -8.90 12.25
N VAL A 47 6.77 -9.29 10.99
CA VAL A 47 5.82 -10.16 10.30
C VAL A 47 5.83 -11.58 10.88
N LYS A 48 7.02 -12.11 11.21
CA LYS A 48 7.15 -13.41 11.88
C LYS A 48 6.46 -13.41 13.24
N ALA A 49 6.59 -12.33 14.02
CA ALA A 49 5.93 -12.20 15.32
C ALA A 49 4.38 -12.18 15.20
N LYS A 50 3.84 -11.70 14.07
CA LYS A 50 2.41 -11.72 13.78
C LYS A 50 1.89 -13.06 13.24
N GLY A 51 2.77 -13.98 12.84
CA GLY A 51 2.37 -15.29 12.32
C GLY A 51 1.64 -15.22 10.97
N PHE A 52 1.91 -14.21 10.14
CA PHE A 52 1.33 -14.12 8.80
C PHE A 52 1.90 -15.23 7.91
N THR A 53 1.04 -16.12 7.42
CA THR A 53 1.48 -17.30 6.65
C THR A 53 1.09 -17.24 5.17
N ARG A 54 -0.04 -16.62 4.81
CA ARG A 54 -0.59 -16.59 3.44
C ARG A 54 -1.34 -15.28 3.19
N THR A 55 -1.52 -14.90 1.91
CA THR A 55 -2.32 -13.73 1.50
C THR A 55 -1.86 -12.43 2.18
N ALA A 56 -0.63 -12.00 1.86
CA ALA A 56 -0.13 -10.72 2.30
C ALA A 56 0.30 -9.84 1.13
N LEU A 57 -0.01 -8.56 1.23
CA LEU A 57 0.49 -7.50 0.37
C LEU A 57 1.72 -6.87 1.03
N ILE A 58 2.83 -6.81 0.31
CA ILE A 58 4.06 -6.18 0.77
C ILE A 58 4.18 -4.84 0.02
N LEU A 59 4.22 -3.76 0.78
CA LEU A 59 4.46 -2.40 0.29
C LEU A 59 5.84 -1.97 0.76
N VAL A 60 6.66 -1.44 -0.14
CA VAL A 60 7.98 -0.89 0.18
C VAL A 60 8.10 0.49 -0.44
N GLY A 61 8.54 1.46 0.35
CA GLY A 61 8.86 2.79 -0.14
C GLY A 61 8.46 3.91 0.81
N ARG A 62 9.05 5.07 0.57
CA ARG A 62 8.83 6.29 1.37
C ARG A 62 7.37 6.79 1.32
N VAL A 63 6.61 6.37 0.30
CA VAL A 63 5.17 6.66 0.16
C VAL A 63 4.31 6.13 1.32
N ILE A 64 4.82 5.15 2.09
CA ILE A 64 4.14 4.56 3.25
C ILE A 64 4.09 5.54 4.43
N GLN A 65 4.93 6.59 4.42
CA GLN A 65 4.88 7.71 5.36
C GLN A 65 4.17 8.88 4.65
N PRO A 66 2.84 9.03 4.81
CA PRO A 66 2.04 9.98 4.01
C PRO A 66 2.25 11.45 4.41
N GLU A 67 2.96 11.71 5.51
CA GLU A 67 3.27 13.06 5.96
C GLU A 67 4.13 13.77 4.91
N GLY A 68 3.53 14.70 4.18
CA GLY A 68 4.20 15.51 3.16
C GLY A 68 4.09 14.99 1.72
N PHE A 69 3.37 13.89 1.46
CA PHE A 69 3.05 13.49 0.09
C PHE A 69 1.73 14.11 -0.40
N PRO A 70 1.73 14.82 -1.54
CA PRO A 70 0.48 15.29 -2.15
C PRO A 70 -0.38 14.09 -2.58
N ALA A 71 -1.69 14.29 -2.62
CA ALA A 71 -2.60 13.30 -3.18
C ALA A 71 -2.16 12.93 -4.61
N SER A 72 -2.36 11.65 -4.99
CA SER A 72 -1.96 11.17 -6.30
C SER A 72 -2.52 12.08 -7.40
N TYR A 73 -1.63 12.57 -8.27
CA TYR A 73 -1.99 13.47 -9.37
C TYR A 73 -3.01 12.82 -10.32
N LEU A 74 -2.99 11.48 -10.43
CA LEU A 74 -3.99 10.72 -11.17
C LEU A 74 -5.42 10.99 -10.68
N TYR A 75 -5.62 11.37 -9.41
CA TYR A 75 -6.94 11.68 -8.83
C TYR A 75 -7.14 13.17 -8.53
N SER A 76 -6.25 14.04 -8.99
CA SER A 76 -6.45 15.48 -8.82
C SER A 76 -7.67 15.96 -9.62
N ALA A 77 -8.44 16.88 -9.05
CA ALA A 77 -9.58 17.49 -9.73
C ALA A 77 -9.14 18.27 -10.99
N GLU A 78 -7.91 18.77 -11.00
CA GLU A 78 -7.29 19.48 -12.13
C GLU A 78 -6.94 18.54 -13.30
N HIS A 79 -6.78 17.23 -13.05
CA HIS A 79 -6.45 16.21 -14.04
C HIS A 79 -7.66 15.32 -14.38
N ALA A 80 -8.85 15.90 -14.49
CA ALA A 80 -10.03 15.20 -15.00
C ALA A 80 -9.97 15.07 -16.54
N GLU A 81 -9.32 14.02 -17.04
CA GLU A 81 -9.40 13.68 -18.47
C GLU A 81 -10.84 13.35 -18.90
N TRP A 82 -11.09 13.40 -20.22
CA TRP A 82 -12.38 13.23 -20.91
C TRP A 82 -13.33 12.16 -20.32
N TYR A 83 -12.80 11.04 -19.81
CA TYR A 83 -13.57 9.92 -19.23
C TYR A 83 -14.08 10.15 -17.80
N ARG A 84 -13.63 11.20 -17.12
CA ARG A 84 -14.06 11.59 -15.75
C ARG A 84 -14.87 12.87 -15.71
N ARG A 85 -15.38 13.37 -16.85
CA ARG A 85 -16.47 14.36 -16.78
C ARG A 85 -17.56 13.74 -15.91
N GLU A 86 -17.91 14.47 -14.86
CA GLU A 86 -19.00 14.14 -13.95
C GLU A 86 -20.11 13.48 -14.74
N ILE A 87 -20.50 12.27 -14.35
CA ILE A 87 -21.77 11.71 -14.78
C ILE A 87 -22.78 12.81 -14.43
N MET A 88 -23.28 13.48 -15.47
CA MET A 88 -24.32 14.48 -15.33
C MET A 88 -25.40 13.84 -14.45
N PRO A 89 -25.87 14.52 -13.38
CA PRO A 89 -27.00 14.00 -12.63
C PRO A 89 -28.12 13.80 -13.66
N ASP A 90 -28.58 12.56 -13.75
CA ASP A 90 -29.59 12.12 -14.70
C ASP A 90 -30.73 13.13 -14.76
N ALA A 91 -30.95 13.63 -15.97
CA ALA A 91 -32.03 14.54 -16.28
C ALA A 91 -33.33 13.75 -16.16
N SER A 92 -34.10 14.02 -15.10
CA SER A 92 -35.52 13.68 -14.98
C SER A 92 -35.88 12.22 -15.27
N ILE A 93 -36.05 11.41 -14.22
CA ILE A 93 -36.92 10.22 -14.27
C ILE A 93 -38.36 10.72 -14.14
N PRO A 94 -39.24 10.63 -15.16
CA PRO A 94 -40.67 10.79 -14.94
C PRO A 94 -41.24 9.54 -14.25
N GLU A 95 -42.24 9.76 -13.39
CA GLU A 95 -42.93 8.78 -12.51
C GLU A 95 -43.18 7.38 -13.08
#